data_AF-A0A2E8YEU8-F1
#
_entry.id   AF-A0A2E8YEU8-F1
#
_cell.length_a   1.000
_cell.length_b   1.000
_cell.length_c   1.000
_cell.angle_alpha   90.00
_cell.angle_beta   90.00
_cell.angle_gamma   90.00
#
_symmetry.space_group_name_H-M   'P 1'
#
loop_
_entity.id
_entity.type
_entity.pdbx_description
1 polymer ?
#
loop_
_entity_poly.entity_id
_entity_poly.type
_entity_poly.pdbx_seq_one_letter_code
_entity_poly.pdbx_strand_id
1 'polypeptide(L)'
;MAAVLLTGHGGLEALDYREDVSVPTLNEGEVLIKVSAAGINNTDINTRIGWYSKAVSTDTESGGAGGFDAVDDNDASWSGVALSFPRIQGADCCGVIVAVGEGVDAARIGERVLVRNMLRSYVDYRPFECWTFGSECDGGFAQYAKAPAGETYRMNSDWSDAELASVPCAYSTAENMLHRASVGAERVLITGASGGVGSAAVQLAKCRGAHVTAVASEWKSPHVLALGADCVVDRGADLRDVVGHASVDVVIDLVVGDSWPSLLDVLATGGRYVTAGAIGGPLVELDVRTLYLRDLTLMGCTFQEDIVFENLVGYIERNEIRPVVSECFPLRDIAKAQQAFLDKQFVGKLVLIPPP
;
A
#
# COMPACT_ATOMS: atom_id res chain seq x y z
N MET A 1 12.16 8.12 22.82
CA MET A 1 12.42 7.58 21.48
C MET A 1 11.88 8.58 20.49
N ALA A 2 12.53 8.71 19.34
CA ALA A 2 12.01 9.53 18.27
C ALA A 2 10.84 8.86 17.56
N ALA A 3 9.78 9.63 17.32
CA ALA A 3 8.60 9.19 16.59
C ALA A 3 7.85 10.39 16.00
N VAL A 4 7.05 10.13 14.97
CA VAL A 4 6.09 11.09 14.44
C VAL A 4 4.71 10.75 14.99
N LEU A 5 4.12 11.70 15.71
CA LEU A 5 2.77 11.61 16.23
C LEU A 5 1.80 12.32 15.29
N LEU A 6 0.85 11.58 14.73
CA LEU A 6 -0.35 12.18 14.15
C LEU A 6 -1.24 12.64 15.31
N THR A 7 -1.52 13.93 15.40
CA THR A 7 -2.22 14.55 16.55
C THR A 7 -3.70 14.80 16.32
N GLY A 8 -4.17 14.63 15.08
CA GLY A 8 -5.55 14.79 14.63
C GLY A 8 -5.63 14.62 13.11
N HIS A 9 -6.84 14.74 12.56
CA HIS A 9 -6.98 14.91 11.12
C HIS A 9 -6.62 16.34 10.70
N GLY A 10 -6.02 16.53 9.53
CA GLY A 10 -5.66 17.86 9.04
C GLY A 10 -4.53 17.90 8.00
N GLY A 11 -3.88 19.05 7.91
CA GLY A 11 -2.74 19.30 7.05
C GLY A 11 -1.44 18.69 7.58
N LEU A 12 -0.31 19.04 6.97
CA LEU A 12 1.01 18.51 7.36
C LEU A 12 1.40 18.91 8.80
N GLU A 13 0.81 19.97 9.34
CA GLU A 13 0.96 20.42 10.72
C GLU A 13 0.43 19.42 11.76
N ALA A 14 -0.41 18.47 11.36
CA ALA A 14 -0.89 17.40 12.25
C ALA A 14 0.20 16.37 12.59
N LEU A 15 1.35 16.40 11.89
CA LEU A 15 2.48 15.49 12.06
C LEU A 15 3.53 16.11 12.99
N ASP A 16 3.52 15.69 14.25
CA ASP A 16 4.41 16.19 15.30
C ASP A 16 5.59 15.23 15.53
N TYR A 17 6.79 15.59 15.06
CA TYR A 17 8.01 14.83 15.35
C TYR A 17 8.52 15.15 16.76
N ARG A 18 8.67 14.11 17.58
CA ARG A 18 9.15 14.20 18.96
C ARG A 18 10.27 13.21 19.23
N GLU A 19 11.14 13.51 20.19
CA GLU A 19 12.27 12.65 20.60
C GLU A 19 12.10 12.00 21.98
N ASP A 20 11.06 12.43 22.71
CA ASP A 20 10.75 12.08 24.09
C ASP A 20 9.50 11.18 24.20
N VAL A 21 9.14 10.48 23.13
CA VAL A 21 8.06 9.48 23.14
C VAL A 21 8.52 8.22 23.89
N SER A 22 7.64 7.62 24.70
CA SER A 22 7.96 6.38 25.43
C SER A 22 8.16 5.22 24.45
N VAL A 23 9.17 4.37 24.69
CA VAL A 23 9.29 3.08 23.98
C VAL A 23 8.10 2.19 24.39
N PRO A 24 7.44 1.50 23.44
CA PRO A 24 6.25 0.72 23.76
C PRO A 24 6.59 -0.51 24.62
N THR A 25 5.72 -0.82 25.58
CA THR A 25 5.80 -2.05 26.39
C THR A 25 5.23 -3.23 25.60
N LEU A 26 5.93 -4.36 25.63
CA LEU A 26 5.50 -5.60 24.98
C LEU A 26 4.44 -6.34 25.79
N ASN A 27 3.43 -6.84 25.09
CA ASN A 27 2.49 -7.84 25.58
C ASN A 27 3.03 -9.26 25.29
N GLU A 28 2.32 -10.28 25.78
CA GLU A 28 2.55 -11.67 25.37
C GLU A 28 2.46 -11.80 23.84
N GLY A 29 3.36 -12.61 23.26
CA GLY A 29 3.37 -12.88 21.83
C GLY A 29 3.90 -11.74 20.96
N GLU A 30 4.37 -10.62 21.52
CA GLU A 30 4.88 -9.47 20.76
C GLU A 30 6.40 -9.40 20.70
N VAL A 31 6.93 -8.70 19.69
CA VAL A 31 8.36 -8.36 19.57
C VAL A 31 8.55 -6.86 19.52
N LEU A 32 9.67 -6.37 20.06
CA LEU A 32 10.11 -4.99 19.90
C LEU A 32 11.12 -4.93 18.76
N ILE A 33 10.83 -4.09 17.78
CA ILE A 33 11.64 -3.93 16.57
C ILE A 33 12.31 -2.56 16.65
N LYS A 34 13.64 -2.53 16.56
CA LYS A 34 14.37 -1.30 16.25
C LYS A 34 14.22 -1.03 14.76
N VAL A 35 13.42 -0.03 14.42
CA VAL A 35 13.08 0.28 13.04
C VAL A 35 14.30 0.82 12.32
N SER A 36 14.62 0.22 11.19
CA SER A 36 15.74 0.65 10.32
C SER A 36 15.24 1.51 9.16
N ALA A 37 14.04 1.22 8.66
CA ALA A 37 13.37 2.02 7.64
C ALA A 37 11.85 1.78 7.66
N ALA A 38 11.08 2.78 7.20
CA ALA A 38 9.63 2.70 7.07
C ALA A 38 9.15 3.40 5.78
N GLY A 39 8.47 2.68 4.90
CA GLY A 39 7.91 3.22 3.66
C GLY A 39 6.67 4.09 3.87
N ILE A 40 6.52 5.13 3.05
CA ILE A 40 5.33 6.01 3.00
C ILE A 40 4.31 5.44 2.01
N ASN A 41 3.03 5.47 2.38
CA ASN A 41 1.91 4.92 1.62
C ASN A 41 0.77 5.94 1.50
N ASN A 42 -0.09 5.76 0.47
CA ASN A 42 -1.33 6.55 0.34
C ASN A 42 -2.20 6.49 1.61
N THR A 43 -2.21 5.34 2.32
CA THR A 43 -2.97 5.22 3.56
C THR A 43 -2.49 6.15 4.65
N ASP A 44 -1.19 6.50 4.70
CA ASP A 44 -0.68 7.44 5.70
C ASP A 44 -1.26 8.84 5.45
N ILE A 45 -1.31 9.24 4.17
CA ILE A 45 -1.89 10.52 3.73
C ILE A 45 -3.41 10.51 3.95
N ASN A 46 -4.10 9.48 3.44
CA ASN A 46 -5.56 9.37 3.52
C ASN A 46 -6.07 9.39 4.95
N THR A 47 -5.40 8.66 5.86
CA THR A 47 -5.73 8.68 7.30
C THR A 47 -5.48 10.07 7.89
N ARG A 48 -4.36 10.74 7.57
CA ARG A 48 -4.08 12.10 8.06
C ARG A 48 -5.16 13.09 7.62
N ILE A 49 -5.54 13.08 6.35
CA ILE A 49 -6.51 14.06 5.82
C ILE A 49 -7.98 13.68 6.09
N GLY A 50 -8.24 12.47 6.60
CA GLY A 50 -9.60 11.99 6.88
C GLY A 50 -10.36 11.54 5.62
N TRP A 51 -9.66 11.14 4.56
CA TRP A 51 -10.23 10.81 3.24
C TRP A 51 -11.26 9.67 3.26
N TYR A 52 -11.18 8.78 4.25
CA TYR A 52 -12.13 7.66 4.38
C TYR A 52 -13.49 8.08 4.94
N SER A 53 -13.64 9.33 5.40
CA SER A 53 -14.93 9.83 5.87
C SER A 53 -15.94 9.84 4.73
N LYS A 54 -17.18 9.42 4.99
CA LYS A 54 -18.24 9.38 3.96
C LYS A 54 -18.64 10.76 3.45
N ALA A 55 -18.25 11.82 4.15
CA ALA A 55 -18.42 13.20 3.70
C ALA A 55 -17.48 13.55 2.51
N VAL A 56 -16.38 12.81 2.35
CA VAL A 56 -15.40 13.02 1.28
C VAL A 56 -15.84 12.24 0.02
N SER A 57 -15.96 12.95 -1.10
CA SER A 57 -16.38 12.38 -2.39
C SER A 57 -15.40 12.65 -3.52
N THR A 58 -14.28 13.31 -3.24
CA THR A 58 -13.27 13.73 -4.21
C THR A 58 -11.98 12.90 -4.09
N ASP A 59 -11.05 13.12 -5.01
CA ASP A 59 -9.75 12.46 -5.03
C ASP A 59 -8.88 12.76 -3.79
N THR A 60 -7.82 11.98 -3.60
CA THR A 60 -6.86 12.16 -2.50
C THR A 60 -6.11 13.50 -2.60
N GLU A 61 -5.83 13.99 -3.82
CA GLU A 61 -5.07 15.23 -4.03
C GLU A 61 -5.83 16.46 -3.53
N SER A 62 -7.17 16.42 -3.56
CA SER A 62 -8.06 17.48 -3.11
C SER A 62 -7.88 17.83 -1.62
N GLY A 63 -7.57 16.84 -0.78
CA GLY A 63 -7.20 17.08 0.62
C GLY A 63 -5.71 17.41 0.79
N GLY A 64 -4.85 16.80 -0.03
CA GLY A 64 -3.45 17.21 -0.23
C GLY A 64 -2.67 17.59 1.04
N ALA A 65 -2.01 18.74 1.00
CA ALA A 65 -1.21 19.25 2.13
C ALA A 65 -2.06 19.92 3.23
N GLY A 66 -3.31 20.29 2.93
CA GLY A 66 -4.17 21.09 3.82
C GLY A 66 -5.21 20.30 4.62
N GLY A 67 -5.50 19.05 4.26
CA GLY A 67 -6.64 18.29 4.81
C GLY A 67 -7.97 18.64 4.12
N PHE A 68 -9.06 18.02 4.58
CA PHE A 68 -10.42 18.37 4.17
C PHE A 68 -11.11 19.24 5.24
N ASP A 69 -11.90 20.24 4.82
CA ASP A 69 -12.64 21.13 5.73
C ASP A 69 -13.81 20.42 6.44
N ALA A 70 -14.37 19.38 5.82
CA ALA A 70 -15.51 18.63 6.32
C ALA A 70 -15.16 17.14 6.43
N VAL A 71 -14.69 16.74 7.62
CA VAL A 71 -14.41 15.35 8.00
C VAL A 71 -15.30 15.02 9.20
N ASP A 72 -15.96 13.86 9.16
CA ASP A 72 -16.55 13.29 10.38
C ASP A 72 -15.53 12.35 11.02
N ASP A 73 -14.91 12.80 12.12
CA ASP A 73 -13.88 12.03 12.84
C ASP A 73 -14.37 10.63 13.28
N ASN A 74 -15.69 10.42 13.37
CA ASN A 74 -16.25 9.13 13.76
C ASN A 74 -16.11 8.06 12.68
N ASP A 75 -16.00 8.44 11.40
CA ASP A 75 -15.93 7.52 10.26
C ASP A 75 -14.71 7.74 9.35
N ALA A 76 -13.80 8.64 9.72
CA ALA A 76 -12.62 9.02 8.94
C ALA A 76 -11.47 8.00 8.92
N SER A 77 -11.66 6.79 9.45
CA SER A 77 -10.69 5.68 9.35
C SER A 77 -11.16 4.62 8.35
N TRP A 78 -10.22 3.83 7.84
CA TRP A 78 -10.56 2.75 6.90
C TRP A 78 -11.45 1.66 7.51
N SER A 79 -11.49 1.52 8.84
CA SER A 79 -12.35 0.55 9.54
C SER A 79 -13.76 1.08 9.82
N GLY A 80 -14.00 2.38 9.60
CA GLY A 80 -15.22 3.07 9.99
C GLY A 80 -15.35 3.29 11.51
N VAL A 81 -14.27 3.07 12.27
CA VAL A 81 -14.15 3.39 13.70
C VAL A 81 -13.25 4.61 13.87
N ALA A 82 -13.61 5.54 14.75
CA ALA A 82 -12.81 6.74 15.01
C ALA A 82 -11.34 6.41 15.33
N LEU A 83 -10.40 7.13 14.72
CA LEU A 83 -8.98 7.00 15.03
C LEU A 83 -8.70 7.57 16.44
N SER A 84 -7.84 6.90 17.20
CA SER A 84 -7.38 7.42 18.49
C SER A 84 -6.08 8.20 18.32
N PHE A 85 -6.06 9.45 18.79
CA PHE A 85 -4.88 10.32 18.76
C PHE A 85 -4.25 10.48 20.15
N PRO A 86 -2.91 10.68 20.24
CA PRO A 86 -1.96 10.64 19.13
C PRO A 86 -1.74 9.21 18.58
N ARG A 87 -1.42 9.10 17.29
CA ARG A 87 -1.12 7.83 16.60
C ARG A 87 0.24 7.91 15.90
N ILE A 88 1.09 6.90 16.09
CA ILE A 88 2.28 6.72 15.24
C ILE A 88 1.85 5.99 13.97
N GLN A 89 2.00 6.62 12.80
CA GLN A 89 1.66 6.01 11.51
C GLN A 89 2.79 5.09 10.97
N GLY A 90 2.67 4.65 9.72
CA GLY A 90 3.69 3.87 9.02
C GLY A 90 3.34 2.40 8.91
N ALA A 91 2.67 2.05 7.82
CA ALA A 91 2.24 0.67 7.54
C ALA A 91 3.38 -0.26 7.09
N ASP A 92 4.50 0.30 6.65
CA ASP A 92 5.68 -0.46 6.27
C ASP A 92 6.75 -0.37 7.36
N CYS A 93 7.30 -1.51 7.78
CA CYS A 93 8.37 -1.55 8.76
C CYS A 93 9.38 -2.65 8.43
N CYS A 94 10.64 -2.25 8.27
CA CYS A 94 11.80 -3.13 8.29
C CYS A 94 12.69 -2.75 9.48
N GLY A 95 13.19 -3.75 10.20
CA GLY A 95 14.08 -3.50 11.32
C GLY A 95 14.66 -4.76 11.91
N VAL A 96 15.21 -4.64 13.12
CA VAL A 96 15.82 -5.75 13.85
C VAL A 96 15.07 -5.96 15.16
N ILE A 97 14.73 -7.22 15.48
CA ILE A 97 14.14 -7.55 16.78
C ILE A 97 15.18 -7.31 17.88
N VAL A 98 14.84 -6.49 18.87
CA VAL A 98 15.73 -6.13 19.99
C VAL A 98 15.22 -6.60 21.35
N ALA A 99 13.93 -6.93 21.46
CA ALA A 99 13.35 -7.56 22.64
C ALA A 99 12.14 -8.40 22.23
N VAL A 100 11.76 -9.35 23.08
CA VAL A 100 10.61 -10.22 22.88
C VAL A 100 9.76 -10.26 24.14
N GLY A 101 8.45 -10.37 23.97
CA GLY A 101 7.48 -10.55 25.05
C GLY A 101 7.41 -11.99 25.55
N GLU A 102 6.57 -12.24 26.54
CA GLU A 102 6.28 -13.59 27.02
C GLU A 102 5.75 -14.48 25.87
N GLY A 103 6.09 -15.77 25.89
CA GLY A 103 5.64 -16.72 24.86
C GLY A 103 6.38 -16.66 23.51
N VAL A 104 7.35 -15.75 23.35
CA VAL A 104 8.17 -15.63 22.13
C VAL A 104 9.59 -16.14 22.39
N ASP A 105 10.14 -16.93 21.46
CA ASP A 105 11.51 -17.45 21.56
C ASP A 105 12.55 -16.31 21.54
N ALA A 106 13.37 -16.23 22.58
CA ALA A 106 14.45 -15.25 22.71
C ALA A 106 15.52 -15.37 21.62
N ALA A 107 15.63 -16.51 20.94
CA ALA A 107 16.52 -16.70 19.81
C ALA A 107 16.18 -15.79 18.60
N ARG A 108 14.97 -15.22 18.56
CA ARG A 108 14.57 -14.27 17.52
C ARG A 108 15.23 -12.89 17.66
N ILE A 109 15.81 -12.57 18.81
CA ILE A 109 16.54 -11.30 18.98
C ILE A 109 17.72 -11.26 18.01
N GLY A 110 17.83 -10.16 17.26
CA GLY A 110 18.81 -9.99 16.20
C GLY A 110 18.31 -10.38 14.81
N GLU A 111 17.11 -10.97 14.69
CA GLU A 111 16.49 -11.19 13.39
C GLU A 111 16.18 -9.86 12.71
N ARG A 112 16.62 -9.74 11.45
CA ARG A 112 16.14 -8.73 10.52
C ARG A 112 14.77 -9.13 10.00
N VAL A 113 13.77 -8.28 10.18
CA VAL A 113 12.36 -8.62 9.93
C VAL A 113 11.60 -7.59 9.11
N LEU A 114 10.60 -8.07 8.38
CA LEU A 114 9.47 -7.28 7.89
C LEU A 114 8.23 -7.52 8.75
N VAL A 115 7.46 -6.46 8.97
CA VAL A 115 6.13 -6.55 9.60
C VAL A 115 5.08 -6.64 8.51
N ARG A 116 4.15 -7.60 8.60
CA ARG A 116 2.96 -7.61 7.74
C ARG A 116 2.08 -6.41 8.08
N ASN A 117 1.61 -5.67 7.08
CA ASN A 117 0.80 -4.47 7.30
C ASN A 117 -0.65 -4.76 7.71
N MET A 118 -1.26 -5.82 7.16
CA MET A 118 -2.63 -6.26 7.50
C MET A 118 -2.56 -7.38 8.55
N LEU A 119 -2.59 -7.02 9.84
CA LEU A 119 -2.45 -7.95 10.95
C LEU A 119 -3.76 -8.69 11.19
N ARG A 120 -3.67 -10.01 11.39
CA ARG A 120 -4.82 -10.87 11.70
C ARG A 120 -4.85 -11.31 13.16
N SER A 121 -3.68 -11.30 13.82
CA SER A 121 -3.55 -11.68 15.23
C SER A 121 -4.42 -10.84 16.18
N TYR A 122 -4.58 -9.53 15.92
CA TYR A 122 -5.40 -8.65 16.77
C TYR A 122 -6.91 -8.79 16.56
N VAL A 123 -7.34 -9.51 15.52
CA VAL A 123 -8.75 -9.78 15.22
C VAL A 123 -9.06 -11.27 15.28
N ASP A 124 -8.24 -12.04 16.01
CA ASP A 124 -8.40 -13.49 16.20
C ASP A 124 -8.60 -14.26 14.89
N TYR A 125 -7.91 -13.81 13.83
CA TYR A 125 -7.95 -14.45 12.51
C TYR A 125 -9.36 -14.52 11.88
N ARG A 126 -10.31 -13.70 12.34
CA ARG A 126 -11.69 -13.67 11.84
C ARG A 126 -11.75 -13.41 10.32
N PRO A 127 -12.64 -14.10 9.58
CA PRO A 127 -12.76 -13.91 8.14
C PRO A 127 -13.08 -12.46 7.78
N PHE A 128 -12.36 -11.92 6.77
CA PHE A 128 -12.55 -10.55 6.26
C PHE A 128 -12.30 -9.42 7.27
N GLU A 129 -11.72 -9.72 8.43
CA GLU A 129 -11.24 -8.72 9.37
C GLU A 129 -9.72 -8.65 9.36
N CYS A 130 -9.20 -7.44 9.54
CA CYS A 130 -7.78 -7.18 9.69
C CYS A 130 -7.57 -5.90 10.49
N TRP A 131 -6.37 -5.76 11.04
CA TRP A 131 -5.93 -4.63 11.84
C TRP A 131 -4.71 -4.03 11.16
N THR A 132 -4.79 -2.78 10.71
CA THR A 132 -3.73 -2.17 9.91
C THR A 132 -2.67 -1.57 10.82
N PHE A 133 -1.43 -2.05 10.65
CA PHE A 133 -0.25 -1.52 11.31
C PHE A 133 -0.04 -0.05 10.91
N GLY A 134 0.16 0.84 11.89
CA GLY A 134 0.24 2.29 11.65
C GLY A 134 -1.11 3.00 11.44
N SER A 135 -2.24 2.30 11.59
CA SER A 135 -3.58 2.90 11.59
C SER A 135 -4.31 2.56 12.89
N GLU A 136 -4.71 1.30 13.09
CA GLU A 136 -5.45 0.90 14.30
C GLU A 136 -4.51 0.65 15.48
N CYS A 137 -3.23 0.39 15.20
CA CYS A 137 -2.15 0.41 16.18
C CYS A 137 -0.99 1.30 15.70
N ASP A 138 -0.06 1.59 16.60
CA ASP A 138 1.15 2.34 16.28
C ASP A 138 2.03 1.58 15.29
N GLY A 139 2.60 2.33 14.34
CA GLY A 139 3.34 1.82 13.19
C GLY A 139 4.84 2.13 13.22
N GLY A 140 5.43 2.11 12.02
CA GLY A 140 6.87 2.20 11.78
C GLY A 140 7.47 3.62 11.76
N PHE A 141 6.68 4.69 11.87
CA PHE A 141 7.22 6.07 11.89
C PHE A 141 7.81 6.44 13.27
N ALA A 142 8.69 5.58 13.80
CA ALA A 142 9.35 5.69 15.09
C ALA A 142 10.70 4.96 15.08
N GLN A 143 11.54 5.20 16.10
CA GLN A 143 12.76 4.42 16.33
C GLN A 143 12.48 2.98 16.74
N TYR A 144 11.38 2.75 17.45
CA TYR A 144 10.94 1.43 17.87
C TYR A 144 9.45 1.26 17.59
N ALA A 145 9.10 0.07 17.12
CA ALA A 145 7.72 -0.35 16.96
C ALA A 145 7.54 -1.76 17.54
N LYS A 146 6.31 -2.09 17.94
CA LYS A 146 5.98 -3.44 18.38
C LYS A 146 4.98 -4.09 17.45
N ALA A 147 5.07 -5.41 17.29
CA ALA A 147 4.15 -6.17 16.47
C ALA A 147 4.01 -7.62 17.00
N PRO A 148 2.93 -8.34 16.66
CA PRO A 148 2.79 -9.75 16.96
C PRO A 148 3.93 -10.56 16.33
N ALA A 149 4.57 -11.42 17.10
CA ALA A 149 5.72 -12.22 16.65
C ALA A 149 5.36 -13.05 15.41
N GLY A 150 4.17 -13.65 15.36
CA GLY A 150 3.70 -14.45 14.20
C GLY A 150 3.46 -13.65 12.91
N GLU A 151 3.42 -12.32 12.99
CA GLU A 151 3.22 -11.41 11.86
C GLU A 151 4.51 -10.67 11.48
N THR A 152 5.65 -11.11 12.04
CA THR A 152 6.99 -10.58 11.75
C THR A 152 7.84 -11.65 11.07
N TYR A 153 8.22 -11.39 9.83
CA TYR A 153 8.86 -12.36 8.96
C TYR A 153 10.35 -12.08 8.91
N ARG A 154 11.18 -13.07 9.26
CA ARG A 154 12.63 -12.99 9.10
C ARG A 154 12.98 -12.88 7.62
N MET A 155 13.88 -11.95 7.30
CA MET A 155 14.33 -11.67 5.94
C MET A 155 15.75 -12.16 5.70
N ASN A 156 15.92 -13.12 4.79
CA ASN A 156 17.22 -13.56 4.30
C ASN A 156 17.45 -13.03 2.88
N SER A 157 17.82 -11.75 2.79
CA SER A 157 18.04 -11.04 1.53
C SER A 157 19.21 -10.06 1.66
N ASP A 158 19.89 -9.80 0.55
CA ASP A 158 20.97 -8.81 0.42
C ASP A 158 20.46 -7.38 0.15
N TRP A 159 19.13 -7.19 0.05
CA TRP A 159 18.53 -5.89 -0.14
C TRP A 159 18.81 -4.98 1.06
N SER A 160 18.84 -3.68 0.82
CA SER A 160 18.89 -2.67 1.88
C SER A 160 17.61 -2.65 2.73
N ASP A 161 17.70 -2.12 3.95
CA ASP A 161 16.52 -1.98 4.82
C ASP A 161 15.47 -1.06 4.20
N ALA A 162 15.90 -0.05 3.44
CA ALA A 162 14.99 0.85 2.73
C ALA A 162 14.23 0.13 1.60
N GLU A 163 14.90 -0.75 0.84
CA GLU A 163 14.24 -1.59 -0.15
C GLU A 163 13.22 -2.51 0.52
N LEU A 164 13.60 -3.23 1.58
CA LEU A 164 12.66 -4.09 2.31
C LEU A 164 11.48 -3.28 2.88
N ALA A 165 11.73 -2.13 3.51
CA ALA A 165 10.69 -1.26 4.06
C ALA A 165 9.79 -0.62 3.00
N SER A 166 10.03 -0.84 1.71
CA SER A 166 9.14 -0.36 0.65
C SER A 166 8.15 -1.43 0.16
N VAL A 167 8.23 -2.64 0.72
CA VAL A 167 7.42 -3.80 0.32
C VAL A 167 6.06 -3.89 1.05
N PRO A 168 5.97 -3.87 2.39
CA PRO A 168 4.87 -4.51 3.11
C PRO A 168 3.47 -4.15 2.64
N CYS A 169 3.12 -2.87 2.56
CA CYS A 169 1.79 -2.41 2.16
C CYS A 169 1.60 -2.46 0.65
N ALA A 170 2.56 -1.92 -0.12
CA ALA A 170 2.39 -1.76 -1.56
C ALA A 170 2.37 -3.12 -2.29
N TYR A 171 3.31 -4.00 -1.96
CA TYR A 171 3.43 -5.30 -2.60
C TYR A 171 2.41 -6.30 -2.08
N SER A 172 1.99 -6.22 -0.81
CA SER A 172 0.93 -7.11 -0.31
C SER A 172 -0.40 -6.77 -0.94
N THR A 173 -0.68 -5.48 -1.12
CA THR A 173 -1.87 -5.02 -1.83
C THR A 173 -1.86 -5.51 -3.27
N ALA A 174 -0.74 -5.35 -3.98
CA ALA A 174 -0.59 -5.82 -5.36
C ALA A 174 -0.74 -7.34 -5.48
N GLU A 175 -0.03 -8.10 -4.64
CA GLU A 175 -0.10 -9.56 -4.61
C GLU A 175 -1.51 -10.05 -4.27
N ASN A 176 -2.20 -9.40 -3.34
CA ASN A 176 -3.58 -9.72 -2.97
C ASN A 176 -4.54 -9.52 -4.14
N MET A 177 -4.42 -8.42 -4.89
CA MET A 177 -5.26 -8.18 -6.08
C MET A 177 -5.03 -9.23 -7.16
N LEU A 178 -3.77 -9.54 -7.47
CA LEU A 178 -3.43 -10.56 -8.47
C LEU A 178 -3.84 -11.97 -8.03
N HIS A 179 -3.66 -12.30 -6.75
CA HIS A 179 -4.09 -13.56 -6.15
C HIS A 179 -5.62 -13.69 -6.19
N ARG A 180 -6.36 -12.65 -5.77
CA ARG A 180 -7.83 -12.67 -5.75
C ARG A 180 -8.46 -12.77 -7.13
N ALA A 181 -7.86 -12.13 -8.14
CA ALA A 181 -8.27 -12.33 -9.53
C ALA A 181 -7.77 -13.65 -10.14
N SER A 182 -6.97 -14.44 -9.42
CA SER A 182 -6.33 -15.66 -9.94
C SER A 182 -5.56 -15.40 -11.24
N VAL A 183 -4.79 -14.31 -11.27
CA VAL A 183 -4.04 -13.90 -12.47
C VAL A 183 -3.01 -14.96 -12.84
N GLY A 184 -3.02 -15.36 -14.12
CA GLY A 184 -2.03 -16.27 -14.72
C GLY A 184 -1.32 -15.65 -15.92
N ALA A 185 -1.02 -16.48 -16.91
CA ALA A 185 -0.46 -16.05 -18.19
C ALA A 185 -1.56 -15.51 -19.12
N GLU A 186 -2.00 -14.28 -18.84
CA GLU A 186 -3.10 -13.61 -19.55
C GLU A 186 -2.84 -12.10 -19.70
N ARG A 187 -3.74 -11.35 -20.35
CA ARG A 187 -3.56 -9.91 -20.57
C ARG A 187 -4.09 -9.13 -19.39
N VAL A 188 -3.21 -8.33 -18.78
CA VAL A 188 -3.51 -7.54 -17.58
C VAL A 188 -3.29 -6.07 -17.88
N LEU A 189 -4.29 -5.23 -17.59
CA LEU A 189 -4.14 -3.77 -17.60
C LEU A 189 -3.98 -3.27 -16.17
N ILE A 190 -2.98 -2.43 -15.92
CA ILE A 190 -2.66 -1.91 -14.59
C ILE A 190 -2.70 -0.38 -14.64
N THR A 191 -3.63 0.24 -13.91
CA THR A 191 -3.69 1.71 -13.78
C THR A 191 -2.75 2.20 -12.67
N GLY A 192 -2.32 3.46 -12.75
CA GLY A 192 -1.40 4.02 -11.74
C GLY A 192 -0.08 3.25 -11.66
N ALA A 193 0.37 2.66 -12.77
CA ALA A 193 1.43 1.64 -12.82
C ALA A 193 2.81 2.12 -12.34
N SER A 194 3.00 3.43 -12.18
CA SER A 194 4.25 4.02 -11.66
C SER A 194 4.27 4.22 -10.14
N GLY A 195 3.12 4.13 -9.47
CA GLY A 195 3.02 4.27 -8.01
C GLY A 195 3.49 3.03 -7.26
N GLY A 196 3.49 3.07 -5.94
CA GLY A 196 3.94 1.95 -5.09
C GLY A 196 3.24 0.62 -5.42
N VAL A 197 1.91 0.59 -5.36
CA VAL A 197 1.14 -0.64 -5.65
C VAL A 197 1.21 -1.00 -7.14
N GLY A 198 1.15 -0.01 -8.03
CA GLY A 198 1.17 -0.24 -9.48
C GLY A 198 2.47 -0.85 -9.97
N SER A 199 3.61 -0.32 -9.49
CA SER A 199 4.94 -0.84 -9.82
C SER A 199 5.16 -2.25 -9.28
N ALA A 200 4.64 -2.55 -8.10
CA ALA A 200 4.62 -3.90 -7.55
C ALA A 200 3.75 -4.85 -8.40
N ALA A 201 2.55 -4.41 -8.79
CA ALA A 201 1.63 -5.21 -9.60
C ALA A 201 2.19 -5.54 -10.98
N VAL A 202 2.92 -4.63 -11.62
CA VAL A 202 3.64 -4.89 -12.88
C VAL A 202 4.60 -6.07 -12.69
N GLN A 203 5.53 -5.98 -11.74
CA GLN A 203 6.53 -7.04 -11.51
C GLN A 203 5.88 -8.38 -11.16
N LEU A 204 4.93 -8.37 -10.23
CA LEU A 204 4.24 -9.58 -9.75
C LEU A 204 3.36 -10.24 -10.82
N ALA A 205 2.75 -9.46 -11.72
CA ALA A 205 2.03 -10.00 -12.87
C ALA A 205 3.01 -10.63 -13.88
N LYS A 206 4.17 -10.01 -14.10
CA LYS A 206 5.21 -10.58 -14.96
C LYS A 206 5.79 -11.90 -14.41
N CYS A 207 5.97 -12.03 -13.09
CA CYS A 207 6.35 -13.30 -12.47
C CYS A 207 5.37 -14.45 -12.78
N ARG A 208 4.09 -14.13 -13.07
CA ARG A 208 3.04 -15.09 -13.43
C ARG A 208 2.94 -15.37 -14.94
N GLY A 209 3.80 -14.75 -15.75
CA GLY A 209 3.77 -14.85 -17.20
C GLY A 209 2.70 -14.00 -17.88
N ALA A 210 2.10 -13.03 -17.17
CA ALA A 210 1.11 -12.13 -17.75
C ALA A 210 1.72 -11.22 -18.83
N HIS A 211 0.88 -10.79 -19.77
CA HIS A 211 1.16 -9.70 -20.69
C HIS A 211 0.57 -8.40 -20.11
N VAL A 212 1.43 -7.47 -19.71
CA VAL A 212 1.08 -6.29 -18.91
C VAL A 212 1.04 -5.04 -19.76
N THR A 213 -0.15 -4.44 -19.85
CA THR A 213 -0.38 -3.08 -20.32
C THR A 213 -0.42 -2.13 -19.13
N ALA A 214 0.57 -1.28 -18.98
CA ALA A 214 0.62 -0.31 -17.89
C ALA A 214 0.06 1.05 -18.31
N VAL A 215 -0.74 1.69 -17.44
CA VAL A 215 -1.20 3.06 -17.63
C VAL A 215 -0.44 3.99 -16.69
N ALA A 216 0.32 4.93 -17.25
CA ALA A 216 1.14 5.90 -16.52
C ALA A 216 1.32 7.19 -17.34
N SER A 217 1.84 8.26 -16.74
CA SER A 217 2.24 9.43 -17.52
C SER A 217 3.40 9.08 -18.46
N GLU A 218 3.39 9.61 -19.69
CA GLU A 218 4.38 9.31 -20.74
C GLU A 218 5.84 9.37 -20.25
N TRP A 219 6.22 10.39 -19.49
CA TRP A 219 7.59 10.57 -18.98
C TRP A 219 8.04 9.46 -18.01
N LYS A 220 7.09 8.73 -17.39
CA LYS A 220 7.36 7.59 -16.51
C LYS A 220 7.48 6.27 -17.27
N SER A 221 7.17 6.23 -18.56
CA SER A 221 7.16 5.00 -19.37
C SER A 221 8.48 4.22 -19.33
N PRO A 222 9.67 4.84 -19.47
CA PRO A 222 10.94 4.09 -19.44
C PRO A 222 11.13 3.32 -18.13
N HIS A 223 10.69 3.90 -17.00
CA HIS A 223 10.78 3.26 -15.70
C HIS A 223 9.80 2.09 -15.58
N VAL A 224 8.55 2.26 -16.06
CA VAL A 224 7.54 1.21 -15.99
C VAL A 224 7.86 0.04 -16.93
N LEU A 225 8.44 0.32 -18.10
CA LEU A 225 8.98 -0.71 -18.98
C LEU A 225 10.13 -1.48 -18.33
N ALA A 226 11.02 -0.80 -17.59
CA ALA A 226 12.12 -1.45 -16.87
C ALA A 226 11.63 -2.38 -15.74
N LEU A 227 10.40 -2.19 -15.24
CA LEU A 227 9.75 -3.11 -14.29
C LEU A 227 9.17 -4.36 -14.96
N GLY A 228 9.17 -4.42 -16.30
CA GLY A 228 8.73 -5.57 -17.09
C GLY A 228 7.39 -5.39 -17.80
N ALA A 229 6.76 -4.21 -17.77
CA ALA A 229 5.57 -3.96 -18.59
C ALA A 229 5.86 -4.20 -20.08
N ASP A 230 4.94 -4.84 -20.80
CA ASP A 230 5.10 -5.12 -22.23
C ASP A 230 4.76 -3.88 -23.08
N CYS A 231 3.81 -3.07 -22.61
CA CYS A 231 3.51 -1.77 -23.18
C CYS A 231 3.09 -0.77 -22.11
N VAL A 232 3.28 0.52 -22.42
CA VAL A 232 2.82 1.64 -21.59
C VAL A 232 1.90 2.52 -22.43
N VAL A 233 0.76 2.86 -21.84
CA VAL A 233 -0.25 3.76 -22.38
C VAL A 233 -0.26 5.03 -21.54
N ASP A 234 -0.29 6.19 -22.19
CA ASP A 234 -0.41 7.45 -21.47
C ASP A 234 -1.76 7.54 -20.75
N ARG A 235 -1.76 8.02 -19.51
CA ARG A 235 -2.98 8.13 -18.69
C ARG A 235 -4.06 9.04 -19.26
N GLY A 236 -3.73 9.93 -20.20
CA GLY A 236 -4.68 10.80 -20.90
C GLY A 236 -5.20 10.22 -22.21
N ALA A 237 -4.73 9.05 -22.64
CA ALA A 237 -5.16 8.40 -23.87
C ALA A 237 -6.54 7.76 -23.71
N ASP A 238 -7.29 7.67 -24.82
CA ASP A 238 -8.50 6.86 -24.87
C ASP A 238 -8.12 5.37 -24.91
N LEU A 239 -8.38 4.67 -23.81
CA LEU A 239 -8.04 3.25 -23.67
C LEU A 239 -8.71 2.38 -24.74
N ARG A 240 -9.90 2.75 -25.21
CA ARG A 240 -10.61 1.99 -26.23
C ARG A 240 -9.90 2.05 -27.58
N ASP A 241 -9.30 3.20 -27.91
CA ASP A 241 -8.59 3.39 -29.17
C ASP A 241 -7.21 2.73 -29.15
N VAL A 242 -6.48 2.84 -28.03
CA VAL A 242 -5.08 2.39 -27.94
C VAL A 242 -4.93 0.94 -27.48
N VAL A 243 -5.80 0.45 -26.60
CA VAL A 243 -5.78 -0.94 -26.12
C VAL A 243 -6.77 -1.80 -26.91
N GLY A 244 -7.90 -1.23 -27.32
CA GLY A 244 -8.97 -1.92 -28.05
C GLY A 244 -10.11 -2.37 -27.13
N HIS A 245 -11.31 -2.49 -27.69
CA HIS A 245 -12.47 -3.00 -26.96
C HIS A 245 -12.34 -4.50 -26.65
N ALA A 246 -12.72 -4.94 -25.45
CA ALA A 246 -12.69 -6.34 -25.00
C ALA A 246 -11.33 -7.04 -25.22
N SER A 247 -10.25 -6.33 -24.96
CA SER A 247 -8.85 -6.68 -25.26
C SER A 247 -8.00 -7.02 -24.02
N VAL A 248 -8.58 -7.01 -22.82
CA VAL A 248 -7.88 -7.25 -21.56
C VAL A 248 -8.66 -8.28 -20.74
N ASP A 249 -7.98 -9.23 -20.11
CA ASP A 249 -8.64 -10.31 -19.35
C ASP A 249 -8.83 -9.92 -17.88
N VAL A 250 -7.89 -9.13 -17.34
CA VAL A 250 -7.93 -8.59 -15.96
C VAL A 250 -7.52 -7.12 -15.92
N VAL A 251 -8.30 -6.29 -15.22
CA VAL A 251 -7.91 -4.91 -14.87
C VAL A 251 -7.56 -4.85 -13.38
N ILE A 252 -6.38 -4.33 -13.08
CA ILE A 252 -5.93 -3.96 -11.74
C ILE A 252 -5.97 -2.44 -11.65
N ASP A 253 -6.98 -1.90 -10.96
CA ASP A 253 -7.24 -0.47 -10.90
C ASP A 253 -6.93 0.13 -9.53
N LEU A 254 -6.02 1.10 -9.54
CA LEU A 254 -5.58 1.89 -8.39
C LEU A 254 -6.00 3.36 -8.49
N VAL A 255 -6.60 3.74 -9.62
CA VAL A 255 -6.97 5.11 -9.95
C VAL A 255 -8.44 5.33 -9.78
N VAL A 256 -9.28 4.50 -10.41
CA VAL A 256 -10.74 4.71 -10.46
C VAL A 256 -11.04 6.10 -11.06
N GLY A 257 -11.98 6.86 -10.49
CA GLY A 257 -12.41 8.16 -11.01
C GLY A 257 -13.05 8.12 -12.40
N ASP A 258 -12.98 9.26 -13.10
CA ASP A 258 -13.71 9.49 -14.36
C ASP A 258 -13.33 8.54 -15.50
N SER A 259 -12.12 7.96 -15.46
CA SER A 259 -11.66 7.02 -16.49
C SER A 259 -12.23 5.60 -16.32
N TRP A 260 -12.87 5.32 -15.18
CA TRP A 260 -13.32 3.97 -14.82
C TRP A 260 -14.25 3.31 -15.86
N PRO A 261 -15.23 4.00 -16.48
CA PRO A 261 -16.08 3.37 -17.51
C PRO A 261 -15.28 2.80 -18.69
N SER A 262 -14.19 3.46 -19.09
CA SER A 262 -13.32 2.98 -20.19
C SER A 262 -12.58 1.68 -19.83
N LEU A 263 -12.34 1.43 -18.54
CA LEU A 263 -11.75 0.18 -18.08
C LEU A 263 -12.69 -1.00 -18.30
N LEU A 264 -14.01 -0.79 -18.15
CA LEU A 264 -15.00 -1.81 -18.47
C LEU A 264 -15.10 -2.05 -19.97
N ASP A 265 -14.93 -1.03 -20.81
CA ASP A 265 -14.97 -1.18 -22.27
C ASP A 265 -13.84 -2.08 -22.78
N VAL A 266 -12.62 -1.91 -22.27
CA VAL A 266 -11.46 -2.73 -22.67
C VAL A 266 -11.45 -4.13 -22.05
N LEU A 267 -12.21 -4.38 -21.00
CA LEU A 267 -12.27 -5.68 -20.32
C LEU A 267 -13.02 -6.72 -21.17
N ALA A 268 -12.48 -7.92 -21.36
CA ALA A 268 -13.12 -8.98 -22.14
C ALA A 268 -14.43 -9.46 -21.47
N THR A 269 -15.32 -10.10 -22.25
CA THR A 269 -16.46 -10.83 -21.68
C THR A 269 -15.94 -11.91 -20.73
N GLY A 270 -16.49 -12.01 -19.52
CA GLY A 270 -15.97 -12.87 -18.45
C GLY A 270 -14.76 -12.28 -17.71
N GLY A 271 -14.34 -11.06 -18.04
CA GLY A 271 -13.15 -10.43 -17.47
C GLY A 271 -13.33 -9.99 -16.02
N ARG A 272 -12.21 -9.81 -15.34
CA ARG A 272 -12.16 -9.46 -13.90
C ARG A 272 -11.60 -8.04 -13.73
N TYR A 273 -12.30 -7.23 -12.94
CA TYR A 273 -11.81 -5.95 -12.47
C TYR A 273 -11.53 -6.05 -10.96
N VAL A 274 -10.39 -5.55 -10.52
CA VAL A 274 -9.98 -5.54 -9.12
C VAL A 274 -9.51 -4.17 -8.71
N THR A 275 -9.92 -3.72 -7.52
CA THR A 275 -9.40 -2.49 -6.92
C THR A 275 -9.13 -2.65 -5.42
N ALA A 276 -8.13 -1.93 -4.95
CA ALA A 276 -7.79 -1.77 -3.53
C ALA A 276 -7.65 -0.29 -3.12
N GLY A 277 -8.05 0.64 -3.99
CA GLY A 277 -7.92 2.07 -3.76
C GLY A 277 -8.37 2.89 -4.97
N ALA A 278 -8.75 4.13 -4.71
CA ALA A 278 -9.40 5.00 -5.69
C ALA A 278 -8.83 6.43 -5.64
N ILE A 279 -7.53 6.56 -5.97
CA ILE A 279 -6.83 7.85 -5.79
C ILE A 279 -7.39 8.97 -6.67
N GLY A 280 -8.05 8.63 -7.79
CA GLY A 280 -8.72 9.56 -8.70
C GLY A 280 -10.18 9.85 -8.33
N GLY A 281 -10.66 9.35 -7.19
CA GLY A 281 -12.02 9.56 -6.69
C GLY A 281 -12.76 8.24 -6.45
N PRO A 282 -13.50 8.11 -5.33
CA PRO A 282 -14.11 6.85 -4.92
C PRO A 282 -15.47 6.57 -5.54
N LEU A 283 -16.09 7.55 -6.21
CA LEU A 283 -17.44 7.43 -6.77
C LEU A 283 -17.39 7.15 -8.27
N VAL A 284 -18.19 6.17 -8.71
CA VAL A 284 -18.35 5.80 -10.12
C VAL A 284 -19.81 5.52 -10.45
N GLU A 285 -20.19 5.76 -11.70
CA GLU A 285 -21.48 5.35 -12.25
C GLU A 285 -21.31 4.04 -13.05
N LEU A 286 -22.11 3.02 -12.72
CA LEU A 286 -22.10 1.73 -13.39
C LEU A 286 -23.42 1.46 -14.11
N ASP A 287 -23.36 1.29 -15.43
CA ASP A 287 -24.43 0.61 -16.16
C ASP A 287 -24.39 -0.89 -15.85
N VAL A 288 -25.32 -1.35 -15.00
CA VAL A 288 -25.41 -2.75 -14.58
C VAL A 288 -25.65 -3.71 -15.75
N ARG A 289 -26.15 -3.23 -16.89
CA ARG A 289 -26.30 -4.05 -18.10
C ARG A 289 -24.95 -4.44 -18.68
N THR A 290 -23.96 -3.54 -18.63
CA THR A 290 -22.58 -3.84 -19.03
C THR A 290 -22.00 -4.95 -18.17
N LEU A 291 -22.27 -4.92 -16.85
CA LEU A 291 -21.84 -5.96 -15.92
C LEU A 291 -22.43 -7.33 -16.27
N TYR A 292 -23.76 -7.47 -16.29
CA TYR A 292 -24.37 -8.80 -16.44
C TYR A 292 -24.42 -9.31 -17.89
N LEU A 293 -24.47 -8.44 -18.91
CA LEU A 293 -24.48 -8.89 -20.32
C LEU A 293 -23.10 -9.31 -20.82
N ARG A 294 -22.03 -8.91 -20.13
CA ARG A 294 -20.65 -9.30 -20.44
C ARG A 294 -20.04 -10.22 -19.38
N ASP A 295 -20.84 -10.75 -18.45
CA ASP A 295 -20.40 -11.66 -17.40
C ASP A 295 -19.17 -11.16 -16.62
N LEU A 296 -19.08 -9.84 -16.36
CA LEU A 296 -17.91 -9.27 -15.69
C LEU A 296 -17.93 -9.59 -14.19
N THR A 297 -16.75 -9.62 -13.58
CA THR A 297 -16.60 -9.72 -12.12
C THR A 297 -15.88 -8.49 -11.57
N LEU A 298 -16.48 -7.80 -10.60
CA LEU A 298 -15.88 -6.66 -9.90
C LEU A 298 -15.48 -7.07 -8.48
N MET A 299 -14.22 -6.83 -8.10
CA MET A 299 -13.64 -7.28 -6.82
C MET A 299 -13.05 -6.12 -6.02
N GLY A 300 -13.44 -6.00 -4.74
CA GLY A 300 -12.74 -5.19 -3.75
C GLY A 300 -11.69 -6.02 -3.00
N CYS A 301 -10.53 -5.43 -2.66
CA CYS A 301 -9.36 -6.19 -2.25
C CYS A 301 -8.60 -5.65 -1.02
N THR A 302 -9.30 -5.43 0.09
CA THR A 302 -8.69 -4.94 1.35
C THR A 302 -8.13 -6.07 2.23
N PHE A 303 -8.96 -7.07 2.54
CA PHE A 303 -8.54 -8.23 3.35
C PHE A 303 -7.49 -9.08 2.63
N GLN A 304 -6.48 -9.54 3.36
CA GLN A 304 -5.38 -10.35 2.83
C GLN A 304 -5.32 -11.70 3.54
N GLU A 305 -5.24 -12.77 2.74
CA GLU A 305 -5.00 -14.13 3.25
C GLU A 305 -3.51 -14.29 3.59
N ASP A 306 -3.16 -15.23 4.47
CA ASP A 306 -1.78 -15.37 4.95
C ASP A 306 -0.78 -15.61 3.82
N ILE A 307 -1.21 -16.40 2.83
CA ILE A 307 -0.42 -16.77 1.66
C ILE A 307 0.07 -15.54 0.88
N VAL A 308 -0.65 -14.41 0.93
CA VAL A 308 -0.26 -13.17 0.22
C VAL A 308 1.10 -12.70 0.71
N PHE A 309 1.29 -12.57 2.02
CA PHE A 309 2.55 -12.07 2.55
C PHE A 309 3.66 -13.14 2.49
N GLU A 310 3.30 -14.42 2.68
CA GLU A 310 4.23 -15.55 2.55
C GLU A 310 4.82 -15.64 1.14
N ASN A 311 3.98 -15.44 0.11
CA ASN A 311 4.44 -15.35 -1.28
C ASN A 311 5.47 -14.25 -1.46
N LEU A 312 5.23 -13.06 -0.90
CA LEU A 312 6.18 -11.94 -0.97
C LEU A 312 7.52 -12.27 -0.34
N VAL A 313 7.52 -12.87 0.85
CA VAL A 313 8.77 -13.34 1.48
C VAL A 313 9.52 -14.25 0.53
N GLY A 314 8.83 -15.21 -0.08
CA GLY A 314 9.40 -16.09 -1.09
C GLY A 314 9.96 -15.36 -2.31
N TYR A 315 9.23 -14.40 -2.89
CA TYR A 315 9.67 -13.62 -4.05
C TYR A 315 10.93 -12.79 -3.75
N ILE A 316 11.02 -12.21 -2.54
CA ILE A 316 12.17 -11.42 -2.08
C ILE A 316 13.39 -12.33 -1.92
N GLU A 317 13.26 -13.46 -1.24
CA GLU A 317 14.39 -14.37 -0.99
C GLU A 317 14.90 -15.04 -2.27
N ARG A 318 14.03 -15.24 -3.27
CA ARG A 318 14.40 -15.71 -4.61
C ARG A 318 14.85 -14.58 -5.55
N ASN A 319 14.76 -13.33 -5.11
CA ASN A 319 15.09 -12.13 -5.88
C ASN A 319 14.36 -12.07 -7.24
N GLU A 320 13.08 -12.48 -7.25
CA GLU A 320 12.20 -12.51 -8.44
C GLU A 320 11.53 -11.16 -8.73
N ILE A 321 11.48 -10.29 -7.73
CA ILE A 321 11.00 -8.90 -7.80
C ILE A 321 12.03 -8.00 -7.14
N ARG A 322 12.01 -6.69 -7.38
CA ARG A 322 12.80 -5.72 -6.62
C ARG A 322 12.11 -4.36 -6.57
N PRO A 323 11.95 -3.73 -5.40
CA PRO A 323 11.27 -2.45 -5.32
C PRO A 323 12.12 -1.29 -5.82
N VAL A 324 11.42 -0.26 -6.31
CA VAL A 324 12.01 1.02 -6.69
C VAL A 324 11.87 1.96 -5.50
N VAL A 325 12.96 2.20 -4.79
CA VAL A 325 13.06 3.27 -3.79
C VAL A 325 13.54 4.54 -4.49
N SER A 326 12.69 5.55 -4.57
CA SER A 326 13.04 6.80 -5.25
C SER A 326 13.88 7.71 -4.38
N GLU A 327 13.52 7.86 -3.11
CA GLU A 327 14.22 8.76 -2.18
C GLU A 327 14.02 8.27 -0.74
N CYS A 328 15.05 8.50 0.07
CA CYS A 328 15.01 8.27 1.52
C CYS A 328 15.09 9.63 2.23
N PHE A 329 14.23 9.82 3.23
CA PHE A 329 14.21 11.01 4.07
C PHE A 329 14.50 10.64 5.53
N PRO A 330 15.18 11.49 6.30
CA PRO A 330 15.18 11.35 7.76
C PRO A 330 13.75 11.37 8.31
N LEU A 331 13.46 10.59 9.36
CA LEU A 331 12.12 10.53 9.98
C LEU A 331 11.58 11.91 10.40
N ARG A 332 12.46 12.77 10.91
CA ARG A 332 12.13 14.16 11.29
C ARG A 332 11.63 15.04 10.12
N ASP A 333 11.93 14.65 8.88
CA ASP A 333 11.55 15.38 7.67
C ASP A 333 10.22 14.84 7.09
N ILE A 334 9.39 14.15 7.88
CA ILE A 334 8.12 13.55 7.46
C ILE A 334 7.23 14.51 6.65
N ALA A 335 7.10 15.78 7.07
CA ALA A 335 6.27 16.74 6.36
C ALA A 335 6.80 17.01 4.94
N LYS A 336 8.13 17.14 4.79
CA LYS A 336 8.78 17.26 3.48
C LYS A 336 8.59 16.00 2.64
N ALA A 337 8.72 14.83 3.26
CA ALA A 337 8.56 13.54 2.58
C ALA A 337 7.12 13.34 2.09
N GLN A 338 6.11 13.68 2.89
CA GLN A 338 4.70 13.64 2.46
C GLN A 338 4.38 14.71 1.41
N GLN A 339 4.99 15.89 1.46
CA GLN A 339 4.85 16.87 0.37
C GLN A 339 5.41 16.32 -0.95
N ALA A 340 6.62 15.76 -0.93
CA ALA A 340 7.21 15.11 -2.12
C ALA A 340 6.35 13.93 -2.61
N PHE A 341 5.73 13.19 -1.69
CA PHE A 341 4.79 12.12 -2.00
C PHE A 341 3.56 12.65 -2.78
N LEU A 342 3.01 13.78 -2.34
CA LEU A 342 1.84 14.44 -2.96
C LEU A 342 2.16 15.06 -4.33
N ASP A 343 3.38 15.55 -4.55
CA ASP A 343 3.79 16.15 -5.83
C ASP A 343 3.86 15.10 -6.96
N LYS A 344 3.91 13.80 -6.62
CA LYS A 344 3.92 12.64 -7.53
C LYS A 344 4.99 12.69 -8.63
N GLN A 345 6.07 13.46 -8.42
CA GLN A 345 7.21 13.60 -9.32
C GLN A 345 8.26 12.48 -9.16
N PHE A 346 7.83 11.27 -8.82
CA PHE A 346 8.70 10.10 -8.65
C PHE A 346 8.04 8.81 -9.16
N VAL A 347 8.82 7.74 -9.20
CA VAL A 347 8.37 6.37 -9.50
C VAL A 347 8.71 5.47 -8.32
N GLY A 348 7.81 4.56 -7.94
CA GLY A 348 8.04 3.63 -6.83
C GLY A 348 7.65 4.21 -5.48
N LYS A 349 8.59 4.17 -4.51
CA LYS A 349 8.32 4.39 -3.08
C LYS A 349 9.26 5.43 -2.46
N LEU A 350 8.75 6.16 -1.48
CA LEU A 350 9.54 7.01 -0.58
C LEU A 350 9.67 6.32 0.77
N VAL A 351 10.82 6.47 1.40
CA VAL A 351 11.16 5.77 2.65
C VAL A 351 11.67 6.75 3.69
N LEU A 352 11.27 6.56 4.95
CA LEU A 352 11.75 7.27 6.11
C LEU A 352 12.81 6.44 6.84
N ILE A 353 13.85 7.12 7.32
CA ILE A 353 14.94 6.55 8.09
C ILE A 353 14.91 7.15 9.51
N PRO A 354 14.54 6.35 10.53
CA PRO A 354 14.61 6.78 11.93
C PRO A 354 16.04 7.11 12.37
N PRO A 355 16.22 7.97 13.39
CA PRO A 355 17.53 8.19 13.98
C PRO A 355 18.05 6.90 14.67
N PRO A 356 19.38 6.73 14.77
CA PRO A 356 20.01 5.50 15.25
C PRO A 356 19.70 5.12 16.69
#